data_AF-A0A9W8CP83-F1
#
_entry.id   AF-A0A9W8CP83-F1
#
_cell.length_a   1.000
_cell.length_b   1.000
_cell.length_c   1.000
_cell.angle_alpha   90.00
_cell.angle_beta   90.00
_cell.angle_gamma   90.00
#
_symmetry.space_group_name_H-M   'P 1'
#
loop_
_entity.id
_entity.type
_entity.pdbx_description
1 polymer ?
#
loop_
_entity_poly.entity_id
_entity_poly.type
_entity_poly.pdbx_seq_one_letter_code
_entity_poly.pdbx_strand_id
1 'polypeptide(L)'
;LYGLAHRLQLYLIALAVTAALVLLYTCQDYAFGDPPSLPPGSREEAVARKPQASSKCSELPIPSKYWSMTAADTMAFVDIPRRSEIEAGASVCVRVVVPAKALSFPTTFTPIPDSPWDSILLDLVGNATGISVPVQLEMATNAQNYHRDATHVYEADVVLRDADVYRPHGYIEFRGARWNPQDAQGPQPFEPEALSIDNGLHVSVVDSDGFSSFSLEHHLDLPLCTEADVDGRWVLASSLPFDTSRVLAPDHTGRVWLPYSCRMRPYTYQAYTKCLVQKYPLIHWYGDSNTRRALMKVTSHGTWCSDPKELDSVACTCKDESHSFKNFNTAARIASVIMDPATGGSTPQDPNDYATPVANKSRIVVFKWDGLTARNSPSWIEYFQRSVMDKLGNPSLTIFGATNWDTAFSDYTYFASQAEQLADKFATAYTTIPDLIIRTGQYYCCKSNMDSFWRRRYSRLRNHYFDRDLI
;
A
#
# COMPACT_ATOMS: atom_id res chain seq x y z
N LEU A 1 -11.21 -8.52 38.20
CA LEU A 1 -12.28 -8.85 37.22
C LEU A 1 -11.97 -8.28 35.83
N TYR A 2 -11.68 -6.98 35.67
CA TYR A 2 -11.29 -6.39 34.36
C TYR A 2 -10.05 -7.00 33.69
N GLY A 3 -8.99 -7.31 34.46
CA GLY A 3 -7.78 -7.95 33.90
C GLY A 3 -7.97 -9.40 33.45
N LEU A 4 -9.02 -10.10 33.92
CA LEU A 4 -9.32 -11.47 33.52
C LEU A 4 -10.09 -11.50 32.18
N ALA A 5 -11.00 -10.54 31.98
CA ALA A 5 -11.75 -10.37 30.74
C ALA A 5 -10.82 -10.04 29.55
N HIS A 6 -9.85 -9.14 29.76
CA HIS A 6 -8.91 -8.75 28.71
C HIS A 6 -7.98 -9.90 28.29
N ARG A 7 -7.55 -10.75 29.22
CA ARG A 7 -6.74 -11.93 28.93
C ARG A 7 -7.54 -13.04 28.22
N LEU A 8 -8.82 -13.20 28.55
CA LEU A 8 -9.70 -14.16 27.87
C LEU A 8 -9.96 -13.74 26.42
N GLN A 9 -10.11 -12.44 26.17
CA GLN A 9 -10.30 -11.88 24.83
C GLN A 9 -9.06 -12.08 23.95
N LEU A 10 -7.86 -11.85 24.48
CA LEU A 10 -6.60 -12.13 23.76
C LEU A 10 -6.40 -13.62 23.45
N TYR A 11 -6.80 -14.51 24.37
CA TYR A 11 -6.74 -15.97 24.14
C TYR A 11 -7.73 -16.45 23.06
N LEU A 12 -8.93 -15.87 23.02
CA LEU A 12 -9.93 -16.18 21.99
C LEU A 12 -9.51 -15.65 20.61
N ILE A 13 -8.85 -14.48 20.56
CA ILE A 13 -8.26 -13.95 19.33
C ILE A 13 -7.13 -14.87 18.84
N ALA A 14 -6.24 -15.33 19.72
CA ALA A 14 -5.16 -16.24 19.34
C ALA A 14 -5.69 -17.59 18.80
N LEU A 15 -6.77 -18.13 19.38
CA LEU A 15 -7.44 -19.35 18.90
C LEU A 15 -8.14 -19.13 17.55
N ALA A 16 -8.78 -17.99 17.34
CA ALA A 16 -9.40 -17.64 16.07
C ALA A 16 -8.37 -17.45 14.96
N VAL A 17 -7.22 -16.81 15.24
CA VAL A 17 -6.10 -16.67 14.30
C VAL A 17 -5.50 -18.04 13.94
N THR A 18 -5.34 -18.93 14.91
CA THR A 18 -4.83 -20.29 14.66
C THR A 18 -5.80 -21.11 13.81
N ALA A 19 -7.11 -21.00 14.03
CA ALA A 19 -8.12 -21.66 13.21
C ALA A 19 -8.20 -21.08 11.78
N ALA A 20 -8.05 -19.76 11.63
CA ALA A 20 -7.99 -19.09 10.33
C ALA A 20 -6.75 -19.49 9.51
N LEU A 21 -5.59 -19.67 10.16
CA LEU A 21 -4.37 -20.18 9.52
C LEU A 21 -4.52 -21.62 9.02
N VAL A 22 -5.25 -22.47 9.76
CA VAL A 22 -5.58 -23.84 9.31
C VAL A 22 -6.55 -23.83 8.12
N LEU A 23 -7.50 -22.89 8.09
CA LEU A 23 -8.44 -22.73 6.97
C LEU A 23 -7.78 -22.17 5.71
N LEU A 24 -6.78 -21.29 5.83
CA LEU A 24 -6.01 -20.78 4.68
C LEU A 24 -5.23 -21.90 3.96
N TYR A 25 -4.78 -22.93 4.67
CA TYR A 25 -4.16 -24.12 4.07
C TYR A 25 -5.14 -24.94 3.21
N THR A 26 -6.42 -25.03 3.58
CA THR A 26 -7.39 -25.91 2.90
C THR A 26 -7.83 -25.43 1.50
N CYS A 27 -7.51 -24.20 1.09
CA CYS A 27 -7.73 -23.74 -0.29
C CYS A 27 -6.53 -23.96 -1.23
N GLN A 28 -5.33 -24.28 -0.71
CA GLN A 28 -4.16 -24.55 -1.55
C GLN A 28 -4.20 -25.95 -2.18
N ASP A 29 -4.82 -26.93 -1.52
CA ASP A 29 -4.73 -28.35 -1.90
C ASP A 29 -5.73 -28.81 -2.98
N TYR A 30 -6.75 -28.04 -3.30
CA TYR A 30 -7.84 -28.50 -4.18
C TYR A 30 -7.67 -28.23 -5.68
N ALA A 31 -6.50 -27.74 -6.13
CA ALA A 31 -6.31 -27.40 -7.55
C ALA A 31 -5.09 -28.02 -8.25
N PHE A 32 -4.02 -28.43 -7.57
CA PHE A 32 -2.83 -28.98 -8.26
C PHE A 32 -2.09 -29.96 -7.37
N GLY A 33 -1.63 -31.07 -7.96
CA GLY A 33 -0.84 -32.09 -7.28
C GLY A 33 0.45 -31.54 -6.68
N ASP A 34 0.99 -32.29 -5.71
CA ASP A 34 2.18 -31.93 -4.95
C ASP A 34 3.27 -31.31 -5.85
N PRO A 35 3.85 -30.16 -5.47
CA PRO A 35 5.01 -29.65 -6.17
C PRO A 35 6.11 -30.72 -6.14
N PRO A 36 6.84 -30.94 -7.25
CA PRO A 36 7.92 -31.92 -7.27
C PRO A 36 8.91 -31.58 -6.16
N SER A 37 9.20 -32.57 -5.32
CA SER A 37 10.23 -32.45 -4.29
C SER A 37 11.55 -32.09 -4.96
N LEU A 38 12.12 -30.96 -4.56
CA LEU A 38 13.45 -30.57 -5.01
C LEU A 38 14.45 -31.67 -4.63
N PRO A 39 15.34 -32.07 -5.54
CA PRO A 39 16.35 -33.06 -5.21
C PRO A 39 17.24 -32.54 -4.07
N PRO A 40 17.67 -33.41 -3.14
CA PRO A 40 18.58 -33.03 -2.06
C PRO A 40 19.97 -32.76 -2.67
N GLY A 41 20.18 -31.52 -3.14
CA GLY A 41 21.40 -31.08 -3.82
C GLY A 41 22.19 -30.10 -2.95
N SER A 42 23.39 -30.54 -2.57
CA SER A 42 24.57 -29.76 -2.13
C SER A 42 24.36 -28.70 -1.03
N ARG A 43 24.74 -29.06 0.20
CA ARG A 43 25.22 -28.10 1.20
C ARG A 43 26.37 -27.29 0.58
N GLU A 44 26.15 -26.00 0.35
CA GLU A 44 27.17 -25.04 -0.02
C GLU A 44 28.25 -24.97 1.06
N GLU A 45 29.51 -25.21 0.67
CA GLU A 45 30.65 -24.75 1.45
C GLU A 45 30.68 -23.22 1.36
N ALA A 46 30.21 -22.56 2.42
CA ALA A 46 30.23 -21.11 2.53
C ALA A 46 31.68 -20.60 2.42
N VAL A 47 32.02 -20.04 1.26
CA VAL A 47 33.29 -19.33 1.04
C VAL A 47 33.33 -18.18 2.06
N ALA A 48 34.38 -18.14 2.87
CA ALA A 48 34.55 -17.14 3.91
C ALA A 48 34.64 -15.73 3.29
N ARG A 49 33.51 -15.02 3.22
CA ARG A 49 33.45 -13.64 2.73
C ARG A 49 34.20 -12.72 3.69
N LYS A 50 35.03 -11.81 3.15
CA LYS A 50 35.70 -10.78 3.97
C LYS A 50 34.63 -9.97 4.71
N PRO A 51 34.81 -9.66 6.00
CA PRO A 51 33.88 -8.82 6.73
C PRO A 51 33.80 -7.45 6.06
N GLN A 52 32.65 -7.14 5.49
CA GLN A 52 32.39 -5.83 4.93
C GLN A 52 32.19 -4.86 6.10
N ALA A 53 32.93 -3.74 6.11
CA ALA A 53 32.81 -2.75 7.17
C ALA A 53 31.36 -2.24 7.24
N SER A 54 30.75 -2.24 8.42
CA SER A 54 29.32 -1.97 8.59
C SER A 54 28.88 -0.69 7.91
N SER A 55 27.79 -0.79 7.16
CA SER A 55 27.19 0.27 6.36
C SER A 55 25.93 0.85 7.01
N LYS A 56 25.62 0.48 8.25
CA LYS A 56 24.42 0.93 8.96
C LYS A 56 24.53 2.38 9.42
N CYS A 57 23.42 3.11 9.40
CA CYS A 57 23.37 4.51 9.80
C CYS A 57 23.72 4.73 11.27
N SER A 58 23.29 3.82 12.15
CA SER A 58 23.57 3.88 13.60
C SER A 58 25.05 3.82 13.97
N GLU A 59 25.90 3.32 13.07
CA GLU A 59 27.35 3.20 13.27
C GLU A 59 28.15 4.33 12.61
N LEU A 60 27.48 5.17 11.82
CA LEU A 60 28.10 6.27 11.09
C LEU A 60 27.71 7.57 11.79
N PRO A 61 28.63 8.36 12.37
CA PRO A 61 28.24 9.62 12.98
C PRO A 61 27.66 10.58 11.92
N ILE A 62 26.61 11.32 12.31
CA ILE A 62 26.06 12.39 11.48
C ILE A 62 27.01 13.60 11.57
N PRO A 63 27.53 14.11 10.44
CA PRO A 63 28.41 15.28 10.44
C PRO A 63 27.78 16.47 11.18
N SER A 64 28.49 17.05 12.14
CA SER A 64 27.98 18.17 12.96
C SER A 64 27.52 19.36 12.11
N LYS A 65 28.17 19.58 10.97
CA LYS A 65 27.83 20.63 9.99
C LYS A 65 26.41 20.51 9.42
N TYR A 66 25.80 19.32 9.38
CA TYR A 66 24.45 19.16 8.84
C TYR A 66 23.43 19.92 9.68
N TRP A 67 23.57 19.85 11.00
CA TRP A 67 22.64 20.45 11.95
C TRP A 67 22.58 21.98 11.92
N SER A 68 23.62 22.64 11.38
CA SER A 68 23.71 24.10 11.28
C SER A 68 23.40 24.66 9.89
N MET A 69 22.94 23.84 8.95
CA MET A 69 22.68 24.28 7.57
C MET A 69 21.42 25.15 7.48
N THR A 70 21.41 26.08 6.52
CA THR A 70 20.20 26.83 6.17
C THR A 70 19.92 26.71 4.68
N ALA A 71 18.68 26.98 4.28
CA ALA A 71 18.28 27.01 2.88
C ALA A 71 18.97 28.13 2.07
N ALA A 72 19.59 29.10 2.75
CA ALA A 72 20.46 30.10 2.10
C ALA A 72 21.83 29.52 1.75
N ASP A 73 22.30 28.50 2.49
CA ASP A 73 23.61 27.88 2.31
C ASP A 73 23.56 26.72 1.29
N THR A 74 22.49 25.92 1.33
CA THR A 74 22.35 24.74 0.47
C THR A 74 20.89 24.35 0.25
N MET A 75 20.62 23.74 -0.90
CA MET A 75 19.37 23.00 -1.13
C MET A 75 19.33 21.73 -0.27
N ALA A 76 18.14 21.15 -0.07
CA ALA A 76 18.02 19.82 0.49
C ALA A 76 18.74 18.78 -0.38
N PHE A 77 19.42 17.81 0.22
CA PHE A 77 20.28 16.89 -0.53
C PHE A 77 20.30 15.48 0.06
N VAL A 78 20.74 14.53 -0.76
CA VAL A 78 20.98 13.14 -0.37
C VAL A 78 22.47 12.93 -0.09
N ASP A 79 22.79 12.22 1.00
CA ASP A 79 24.13 11.76 1.32
C ASP A 79 24.15 10.24 1.53
N ILE A 80 25.19 9.59 1.04
CA ILE A 80 25.48 8.17 1.26
C ILE A 80 26.93 8.12 1.77
N PRO A 81 27.14 8.07 3.09
CA PRO A 81 28.46 8.32 3.69
C PRO A 81 29.55 7.34 3.21
N ARG A 82 29.16 6.13 2.81
CA ARG A 82 30.05 5.13 2.23
C ARG A 82 29.61 4.81 0.82
N ARG A 83 30.29 5.44 -0.14
CA ARG A 83 30.15 5.16 -1.57
C ARG A 83 31.03 3.96 -1.90
N SER A 84 30.47 2.76 -1.78
CA SER A 84 31.20 1.53 -2.10
C SER A 84 30.36 0.61 -2.98
N GLU A 85 31.06 -0.29 -3.66
CA GLU A 85 30.49 -1.53 -4.14
C GLU A 85 30.02 -2.36 -2.93
N ILE A 86 28.81 -2.92 -3.02
CA ILE A 86 28.21 -3.78 -2.01
C ILE A 86 27.69 -5.07 -2.63
N GLU A 87 27.63 -6.14 -1.85
CA GLU A 87 27.02 -7.39 -2.29
C GLU A 87 25.49 -7.26 -2.30
N ALA A 88 24.84 -8.00 -3.19
CA ALA A 88 23.39 -8.19 -3.19
C ALA A 88 22.88 -8.63 -1.80
N GLY A 89 21.86 -7.93 -1.30
CA GLY A 89 21.28 -8.12 0.03
C GLY A 89 21.99 -7.38 1.16
N ALA A 90 23.09 -6.67 0.89
CA ALA A 90 23.71 -5.79 1.87
C ALA A 90 22.89 -4.50 2.09
N SER A 91 22.99 -3.94 3.30
CA SER A 91 22.40 -2.64 3.62
C SER A 91 23.32 -1.49 3.22
N VAL A 92 22.77 -0.30 3.00
CA VAL A 92 23.51 0.96 2.87
C VAL A 92 22.79 2.06 3.63
N CYS A 93 23.53 2.85 4.40
CA CYS A 93 23.00 4.03 5.04
C CYS A 93 22.75 5.14 4.02
N VAL A 94 21.51 5.61 3.96
CA VAL A 94 21.11 6.76 3.15
C VAL A 94 20.60 7.86 4.07
N ARG A 95 21.03 9.10 3.80
CA ARG A 95 20.62 10.29 4.54
C ARG A 95 19.99 11.31 3.63
N VAL A 96 18.96 11.99 4.13
CA VAL A 96 18.43 13.21 3.52
C VAL A 96 18.56 14.34 4.52
N VAL A 97 19.23 15.41 4.10
CA VAL A 97 19.38 16.62 4.90
C VAL A 97 18.43 17.67 4.33
N VAL A 98 17.54 18.17 5.18
CA VAL A 98 16.57 19.22 4.84
C VAL A 98 16.93 20.50 5.61
N PRO A 99 17.66 21.43 4.98
CA PRO A 99 18.12 22.64 5.64
C PRO A 99 16.98 23.50 6.17
N ALA A 100 17.24 24.18 7.29
CA ALA A 100 16.33 25.13 7.92
C ALA A 100 15.87 26.19 6.90
N LYS A 101 14.55 26.38 6.80
CA LYS A 101 13.93 27.38 5.93
C LYS A 101 12.86 28.11 6.73
N ALA A 102 12.88 29.44 6.72
CA ALA A 102 11.79 30.21 7.32
C ALA A 102 10.48 29.88 6.60
N LEU A 103 9.49 29.36 7.33
CA LEU A 103 8.19 28.96 6.79
C LEU A 103 7.12 29.96 7.24
N SER A 104 6.36 30.49 6.29
CA SER A 104 5.29 31.49 6.54
C SER A 104 3.89 30.88 6.40
N PHE A 105 3.66 29.71 7.02
CA PHE A 105 2.35 29.04 6.96
C PHE A 105 1.66 29.05 8.33
N PRO A 106 0.31 28.99 8.37
CA PRO A 106 -0.46 28.99 9.62
C PRO A 106 0.01 27.93 10.63
N THR A 107 -0.29 28.15 11.91
CA THR A 107 0.02 27.24 13.04
C THR A 107 -0.77 25.94 13.03
N THR A 108 -1.71 25.79 12.09
CA THR A 108 -2.60 24.64 11.94
C THR A 108 -1.94 23.42 11.30
N PHE A 109 -0.67 23.56 10.86
CA PHE A 109 0.17 22.47 10.41
C PHE A 109 1.09 22.01 11.55
N THR A 110 0.75 20.87 12.14
CA THR A 110 1.55 20.23 13.20
C THR A 110 1.79 18.79 12.81
N PRO A 111 2.98 18.22 13.02
CA PRO A 111 3.20 16.81 12.76
C PRO A 111 2.32 15.99 13.71
N ILE A 112 1.96 14.78 13.29
CA ILE A 112 1.44 13.77 14.21
C ILE A 112 2.53 13.52 15.29
N PRO A 113 2.20 13.21 16.55
CA PRO A 113 3.20 12.84 17.53
C PRO A 113 4.16 11.77 16.99
N ASP A 114 5.46 11.95 17.23
CA ASP A 114 6.54 11.07 16.76
C ASP A 114 6.64 10.90 15.23
N SER A 115 6.04 11.81 14.46
CA SER A 115 6.13 11.84 12.99
C SER A 115 7.09 12.92 12.49
N PRO A 116 7.62 12.76 11.26
CA PRO A 116 8.58 13.70 10.71
C PRO A 116 7.95 15.05 10.34
N TRP A 117 8.74 16.11 10.45
CA TRP A 117 8.32 17.43 9.99
C TRP A 117 8.14 17.48 8.48
N ASP A 118 8.96 16.78 7.72
CA ASP A 118 8.92 16.79 6.26
C ASP A 118 8.41 15.45 5.71
N SER A 119 7.61 15.51 4.66
CA SER A 119 7.18 14.34 3.88
C SER A 119 8.16 14.18 2.73
N ILE A 120 9.02 13.16 2.77
CA ILE A 120 10.09 12.95 1.79
C ILE A 120 9.81 11.67 1.03
N LEU A 121 9.87 11.75 -0.30
CA LEU A 121 9.89 10.59 -1.17
C LEU A 121 11.30 10.43 -1.72
N LEU A 122 11.90 9.27 -1.45
CA LEU A 122 13.21 8.92 -1.96
C LEU A 122 13.17 7.45 -2.38
N ASP A 123 13.61 7.20 -3.60
CA ASP A 123 13.83 5.87 -4.14
C ASP A 123 15.30 5.73 -4.56
N LEU A 124 15.85 4.53 -4.44
CA LEU A 124 17.08 4.13 -5.11
C LEU A 124 16.69 3.41 -6.41
N VAL A 125 17.06 3.97 -7.56
CA VAL A 125 16.67 3.48 -8.88
C VAL A 125 17.86 2.82 -9.59
N GLY A 126 17.71 1.55 -9.94
CA GLY A 126 18.70 0.79 -10.70
C GLY A 126 18.80 1.28 -12.14
N ASN A 127 20.02 1.54 -12.61
CA ASN A 127 20.28 2.13 -13.91
C ASN A 127 20.00 1.16 -15.07
N ALA A 128 20.32 -0.12 -14.94
CA ALA A 128 20.13 -1.11 -15.99
C ALA A 128 18.71 -1.70 -15.99
N THR A 129 18.20 -2.01 -14.80
CA THR A 129 16.93 -2.74 -14.62
C THR A 129 15.71 -1.82 -14.50
N GLY A 130 15.91 -0.57 -14.10
CA GLY A 130 14.82 0.36 -13.74
C GLY A 130 14.09 0.00 -12.44
N ILE A 131 14.64 -0.94 -11.65
CA ILE A 131 14.12 -1.32 -10.34
C ILE A 131 14.12 -0.09 -9.43
N SER A 132 12.97 0.21 -8.82
CA SER A 132 12.84 1.29 -7.82
C SER A 132 12.73 0.67 -6.44
N VAL A 133 13.69 0.97 -5.56
CA VAL A 133 13.67 0.55 -4.15
C VAL A 133 13.27 1.76 -3.29
N PRO A 134 12.06 1.78 -2.71
CA PRO A 134 11.63 2.89 -1.88
C PRO A 134 12.45 2.94 -0.58
N VAL A 135 12.92 4.14 -0.22
CA VAL A 135 13.66 4.38 1.01
C VAL A 135 12.70 4.79 2.11
N GLN A 136 12.62 3.98 3.17
CA GLN A 136 11.83 4.28 4.37
C GLN A 136 12.66 5.14 5.32
N LEU A 137 12.59 6.45 5.13
CA LEU A 137 13.32 7.44 5.94
C LEU A 137 12.69 7.62 7.32
N GLU A 138 13.53 7.63 8.34
CA GLU A 138 13.17 7.97 9.73
C GLU A 138 13.90 9.23 10.17
N MET A 139 13.35 9.98 11.12
CA MET A 139 14.06 11.10 11.72
C MET A 139 15.26 10.60 12.53
N ALA A 140 16.46 11.11 12.25
CA ALA A 140 17.61 10.88 13.10
C ALA A 140 17.35 11.37 14.53
N THR A 141 17.79 10.59 15.52
CA THR A 141 17.60 10.88 16.94
C THR A 141 18.47 12.06 17.39
N ASN A 142 17.96 13.28 17.23
CA ASN A 142 18.61 14.51 17.68
C ASN A 142 17.55 15.53 18.13
N ALA A 143 17.76 16.22 19.25
CA ALA A 143 16.83 17.22 19.77
C ALA A 143 16.51 18.33 18.75
N GLN A 144 17.48 18.72 17.92
CA GLN A 144 17.27 19.73 16.88
C GLN A 144 16.30 19.28 15.80
N ASN A 145 16.22 17.98 15.52
CA ASN A 145 15.33 17.42 14.51
C ASN A 145 13.84 17.62 14.85
N TYR A 146 13.53 17.93 16.11
CA TYR A 146 12.17 18.18 16.59
C TYR A 146 11.78 19.67 16.58
N HIS A 147 12.69 20.56 16.20
CA HIS A 147 12.41 21.99 16.07
C HIS A 147 12.05 22.36 14.63
N ARG A 148 10.83 22.89 14.43
CA ARG A 148 10.28 23.26 13.12
C ARG A 148 11.22 24.10 12.24
N ASP A 149 11.96 25.02 12.85
CA ASP A 149 12.81 26.00 12.17
C ASP A 149 14.29 25.58 12.13
N ALA A 150 14.59 24.33 12.49
CA ALA A 150 15.94 23.77 12.43
C ALA A 150 16.15 22.96 11.15
N THR A 151 17.40 22.50 10.95
CA THR A 151 17.67 21.49 9.93
C THR A 151 17.16 20.15 10.40
N HIS A 152 16.45 19.46 9.50
CA HIS A 152 16.06 18.09 9.73
C HIS A 152 17.00 17.13 9.01
N VAL A 153 17.35 16.02 9.68
CA VAL A 153 18.14 14.93 9.10
C VAL A 153 17.31 13.66 9.20
N TYR A 154 17.15 13.00 8.06
CA TYR A 154 16.46 11.73 7.95
C TYR A 154 17.44 10.65 7.52
N GLU A 155 17.30 9.45 8.05
CA GLU A 155 18.19 8.33 7.76
C GLU A 155 17.42 7.04 7.55
N ALA A 156 18.01 6.12 6.78
CA ALA A 156 17.47 4.81 6.52
C ALA A 156 18.60 3.81 6.22
N ASP A 157 18.47 2.60 6.75
CA ASP A 157 19.26 1.45 6.33
C ASP A 157 18.54 0.76 5.16
N VAL A 158 19.03 0.96 3.94
CA VAL A 158 18.38 0.44 2.73
C VAL A 158 19.03 -0.85 2.30
N VAL A 159 18.26 -1.94 2.22
CA VAL A 159 18.74 -3.23 1.70
C VAL A 159 18.55 -3.27 0.19
N LEU A 160 19.65 -3.35 -0.56
CA LEU A 160 19.62 -3.44 -2.02
C LEU A 160 19.88 -4.88 -2.44
N ARG A 161 18.90 -5.51 -3.09
CA ARG A 161 18.88 -6.96 -3.31
C ARG A 161 19.26 -7.39 -4.71
N ASP A 162 18.97 -6.58 -5.73
CA ASP A 162 19.34 -6.90 -7.11
C ASP A 162 20.69 -6.25 -7.47
N ALA A 163 21.49 -6.93 -8.30
CA ALA A 163 22.71 -6.36 -8.83
C ALA A 163 22.39 -5.26 -9.86
N ASP A 164 22.80 -4.03 -9.58
CA ASP A 164 22.66 -2.86 -10.46
C ASP A 164 23.52 -1.71 -9.92
N VAL A 165 23.58 -0.60 -10.66
CA VAL A 165 24.07 0.69 -10.16
C VAL A 165 22.87 1.54 -9.80
N TYR A 166 22.65 1.70 -8.49
CA TYR A 166 21.53 2.46 -7.94
C TYR A 166 21.87 3.93 -7.78
N ARG A 167 20.98 4.80 -8.23
CA ARG A 167 21.05 6.25 -8.04
C ARG A 167 19.85 6.73 -7.22
N PRO A 168 20.05 7.63 -6.24
CA PRO A 168 18.93 8.22 -5.54
C PRO A 168 18.12 9.10 -6.49
N HIS A 169 16.81 9.05 -6.33
CA HIS A 169 15.86 9.95 -6.98
C HIS A 169 14.77 10.29 -5.97
N GLY A 170 14.54 11.57 -5.73
CA GLY A 170 13.60 11.96 -4.70
C GLY A 170 13.29 13.44 -4.66
N TYR A 171 12.27 13.75 -3.86
CA TYR A 171 11.76 15.09 -3.64
C TYR A 171 11.16 15.20 -2.23
N ILE A 172 11.13 16.42 -1.70
CA ILE A 172 10.34 16.76 -0.53
C ILE A 172 8.92 17.07 -1.02
N GLU A 173 7.95 16.25 -0.64
CA GLU A 173 6.54 16.49 -0.93
C GLU A 173 6.01 17.72 -0.21
N PHE A 174 6.31 17.81 1.08
CA PHE A 174 5.85 18.88 1.97
C PHE A 174 6.88 19.15 3.05
N ARG A 175 7.07 20.43 3.38
CA ARG A 175 7.93 20.86 4.50
C ARG A 175 7.14 21.29 5.73
N GLY A 176 7.75 21.18 6.90
CA GLY A 176 7.28 21.79 8.15
C GLY A 176 5.82 21.48 8.49
N ALA A 177 5.48 20.20 8.43
CA ALA A 177 4.20 19.56 8.70
C ALA A 177 3.04 19.97 7.76
N ARG A 178 3.32 20.59 6.61
CA ARG A 178 2.27 20.91 5.62
C ARG A 178 1.52 19.69 5.07
N TRP A 179 2.12 18.51 5.21
CA TRP A 179 1.45 17.23 4.93
C TRP A 179 0.36 16.89 5.95
N ASN A 180 0.35 17.55 7.12
CA ASN A 180 -0.61 17.32 8.20
C ASN A 180 -1.42 18.56 8.65
N PRO A 181 -2.42 19.01 7.88
CA PRO A 181 -3.39 19.99 8.39
C PRO A 181 -4.25 19.40 9.52
N GLN A 182 -4.36 20.13 10.63
CA GLN A 182 -5.25 19.81 11.77
C GLN A 182 -6.69 20.34 11.59
N ASP A 183 -6.88 21.28 10.65
CA ASP A 183 -8.21 21.74 10.27
C ASP A 183 -8.60 21.15 8.90
N ALA A 184 -9.90 21.05 8.64
CA ALA A 184 -10.44 20.70 7.33
C ALA A 184 -10.20 21.81 6.29
N GLN A 185 -8.94 22.04 5.91
CA GLN A 185 -8.53 23.05 4.94
C GLN A 185 -8.69 22.59 3.48
N GLY A 186 -9.26 21.40 3.30
CA GLY A 186 -9.26 20.72 2.02
C GLY A 186 -7.85 20.38 1.53
N PRO A 187 -7.74 19.83 0.32
CA PRO A 187 -6.47 19.41 -0.23
C PRO A 187 -5.51 20.57 -0.44
N GLN A 188 -4.27 20.42 0.03
CA GLN A 188 -3.21 21.42 -0.14
C GLN A 188 -2.61 21.32 -1.56
N PRO A 189 -2.18 22.45 -2.17
CA PRO A 189 -1.42 22.42 -3.41
C PRO A 189 -0.13 21.60 -3.23
N PHE A 190 0.12 20.70 -4.19
CA PHE A 190 1.34 19.90 -4.24
C PHE A 190 2.42 20.61 -5.06
N GLU A 191 3.51 20.96 -4.40
CA GLU A 191 4.67 21.65 -4.99
C GLU A 191 5.95 20.94 -4.51
N PRO A 192 6.29 19.77 -5.08
CA PRO A 192 7.43 18.99 -4.62
C PRO A 192 8.74 19.75 -4.90
N GLU A 193 9.63 19.74 -3.91
CA GLU A 193 10.98 20.28 -4.04
C GLU A 193 11.94 19.15 -4.36
N ALA A 194 12.58 19.19 -5.53
CA ALA A 194 13.56 18.18 -5.91
C ALA A 194 14.75 18.17 -4.92
N LEU A 195 15.19 16.97 -4.53
CA LEU A 195 16.41 16.81 -3.75
C LEU A 195 17.63 17.04 -4.64
N SER A 196 18.62 17.77 -4.14
CA SER A 196 19.93 17.90 -4.77
C SER A 196 20.70 16.59 -4.64
N ILE A 197 21.08 16.02 -5.76
CA ILE A 197 21.78 14.73 -5.86
C ILE A 197 23.10 14.98 -6.59
N ASP A 198 24.22 14.70 -5.94
CA ASP A 198 25.54 14.72 -6.56
C ASP A 198 25.58 13.70 -7.72
N ASN A 199 26.01 14.11 -8.91
CA ASN A 199 26.09 13.25 -10.10
C ASN A 199 26.93 11.98 -9.88
N GLY A 200 27.91 12.04 -8.97
CA GLY A 200 28.74 10.91 -8.57
C GLY A 200 28.11 10.03 -7.47
N LEU A 201 26.96 10.41 -6.92
CA LEU A 201 26.28 9.66 -5.85
C LEU A 201 25.55 8.46 -6.43
N HIS A 202 26.12 7.27 -6.20
CA HIS A 202 25.53 5.99 -6.57
C HIS A 202 26.02 4.89 -5.64
N VAL A 203 25.32 3.76 -5.65
CA VAL A 203 25.71 2.52 -4.96
C VAL A 203 25.78 1.43 -6.02
N SER A 204 26.94 0.79 -6.13
CA SER A 204 27.11 -0.37 -7.03
C SER A 204 26.78 -1.63 -6.25
N VAL A 205 25.78 -2.38 -6.69
CA VAL A 205 25.40 -3.66 -6.10
C VAL A 205 25.86 -4.75 -7.03
N VAL A 206 26.67 -5.66 -6.53
CA VAL A 206 27.21 -6.78 -7.30
C VAL A 206 26.65 -8.08 -6.79
N ASP A 207 26.46 -9.02 -7.72
CA ASP A 207 26.22 -10.43 -7.44
C ASP A 207 27.53 -11.16 -7.76
N SER A 208 28.47 -11.13 -6.82
CA SER A 208 29.86 -11.55 -7.09
C SER A 208 30.01 -13.04 -7.38
N ASP A 209 29.12 -13.87 -6.82
CA ASP A 209 29.08 -15.31 -7.06
C ASP A 209 28.09 -15.71 -8.16
N GLY A 210 27.19 -14.82 -8.58
CA GLY A 210 26.18 -15.07 -9.60
C GLY A 210 25.06 -15.99 -9.11
N PHE A 211 24.96 -16.21 -7.80
CA PHE A 211 23.98 -17.09 -7.16
C PHE A 211 23.07 -16.33 -6.21
N SER A 212 22.95 -15.00 -6.35
CA SER A 212 22.02 -14.22 -5.55
C SER A 212 20.61 -14.80 -5.64
N SER A 213 20.05 -15.19 -4.50
CA SER A 213 18.66 -15.65 -4.38
C SER A 213 17.64 -14.57 -4.75
N PHE A 214 18.08 -13.32 -4.88
CA PHE A 214 17.26 -12.20 -5.30
C PHE A 214 17.27 -11.97 -6.80
N SER A 215 18.14 -12.64 -7.57
CA SER A 215 18.21 -12.47 -9.02
C SER A 215 16.86 -12.68 -9.69
N LEU A 216 16.55 -11.84 -10.70
CA LEU A 216 15.33 -11.98 -11.49
C LEU A 216 15.29 -13.34 -12.22
N GLU A 217 16.44 -13.92 -12.55
CA GLU A 217 16.52 -15.22 -13.22
C GLU A 217 15.98 -16.36 -12.34
N HIS A 218 16.09 -16.23 -11.01
CA HIS A 218 15.64 -17.23 -10.03
C HIS A 218 14.24 -16.94 -9.46
N HIS A 219 13.58 -15.84 -9.85
CA HIS A 219 12.30 -15.45 -9.26
C HIS A 219 11.22 -16.53 -9.41
N LEU A 220 11.22 -17.26 -10.53
CA LEU A 220 10.21 -18.29 -10.79
C LEU A 220 10.47 -19.61 -10.04
N ASP A 221 11.64 -19.76 -9.43
CA ASP A 221 12.02 -20.88 -8.57
C ASP A 221 11.57 -20.66 -7.12
N LEU A 222 11.20 -19.42 -6.76
CA LEU A 222 10.68 -19.10 -5.45
C LEU A 222 9.37 -19.85 -5.15
N PRO A 223 9.10 -20.18 -3.86
CA PRO A 223 7.83 -20.76 -3.46
C PRO A 223 6.68 -19.78 -3.71
N LEU A 224 5.45 -20.28 -3.76
CA LEU A 224 4.27 -19.41 -3.88
C LEU A 224 4.08 -18.62 -2.58
N CYS A 225 3.70 -17.34 -2.72
CA CYS A 225 3.39 -16.51 -1.55
C CYS A 225 2.18 -17.07 -0.78
N THR A 226 2.29 -17.10 0.54
CA THR A 226 1.19 -17.45 1.47
C THR A 226 0.46 -16.23 2.00
N GLU A 227 1.03 -15.04 1.81
CA GLU A 227 0.53 -13.76 2.27
C GLU A 227 0.55 -12.75 1.11
N ALA A 228 -0.26 -11.69 1.22
CA ALA A 228 -0.40 -10.68 0.18
C ALA A 228 0.58 -9.50 0.35
N ASP A 229 0.90 -9.13 1.59
CA ASP A 229 1.82 -8.04 1.91
C ASP A 229 3.23 -8.60 2.10
N VAL A 230 3.95 -8.70 0.99
CA VAL A 230 5.29 -9.29 0.94
C VAL A 230 6.26 -8.29 0.33
N ASP A 231 7.42 -8.14 0.97
CA ASP A 231 8.48 -7.26 0.49
C ASP A 231 8.95 -7.66 -0.91
N GLY A 232 9.17 -6.66 -1.77
CA GLY A 232 9.33 -6.85 -3.20
C GLY A 232 9.79 -5.61 -3.93
N ARG A 233 9.61 -5.64 -5.25
CA ARG A 233 10.08 -4.59 -6.15
C ARG A 233 9.20 -4.43 -7.37
N TRP A 234 9.15 -3.20 -7.88
CA TRP A 234 8.56 -2.90 -9.18
C TRP A 234 9.59 -3.03 -10.29
N VAL A 235 9.34 -3.92 -11.25
CA VAL A 235 10.22 -4.19 -12.40
C VAL A 235 9.47 -3.89 -13.68
N LEU A 236 10.14 -3.35 -14.69
CA LEU A 236 9.57 -3.22 -16.03
C LEU A 236 9.32 -4.62 -16.61
N ALA A 237 8.09 -4.89 -17.05
CA ALA A 237 7.73 -6.19 -17.60
C ALA A 237 8.58 -6.56 -18.83
N SER A 238 9.01 -5.55 -19.62
CA SER A 238 9.91 -5.72 -20.76
C SER A 238 11.34 -6.12 -20.39
N SER A 239 11.73 -5.95 -19.13
CA SER A 239 13.07 -6.25 -18.62
C SER A 239 13.16 -7.61 -17.94
N LEU A 240 12.07 -8.38 -17.89
CA LEU A 240 12.06 -9.69 -17.24
C LEU A 240 12.79 -10.74 -18.09
N PRO A 241 13.62 -11.61 -17.49
CA PRO A 241 14.34 -12.67 -18.21
C PRO A 241 13.45 -13.89 -18.53
N PHE A 242 12.13 -13.77 -18.38
CA PHE A 242 11.16 -14.84 -18.54
C PHE A 242 9.83 -14.31 -19.11
N ASP A 243 8.95 -15.22 -19.54
CA ASP A 243 7.63 -14.89 -20.07
C ASP A 243 6.76 -14.16 -19.02
N THR A 244 6.30 -12.96 -19.37
CA THR A 244 5.46 -12.10 -18.52
C THR A 244 4.10 -12.73 -18.19
N SER A 245 3.65 -13.73 -18.95
CA SER A 245 2.44 -14.50 -18.65
C SER A 245 2.52 -15.29 -17.33
N ARG A 246 3.74 -15.50 -16.80
CA ARG A 246 4.00 -16.25 -15.57
C ARG A 246 3.89 -15.41 -14.30
N VAL A 247 3.73 -14.09 -14.43
CA VAL A 247 3.57 -13.14 -13.32
C VAL A 247 2.24 -12.40 -13.43
N LEU A 248 1.94 -11.52 -12.46
CA LEU A 248 0.76 -10.67 -12.55
C LEU A 248 0.86 -9.73 -13.76
N ALA A 249 -0.29 -9.34 -14.30
CA ALA A 249 -0.35 -8.38 -15.39
C ALA A 249 0.32 -7.05 -14.97
N PRO A 250 1.05 -6.38 -15.88
CA PRO A 250 1.66 -5.10 -15.58
C PRO A 250 0.61 -4.02 -15.29
N ASP A 251 1.03 -3.02 -14.52
CA ASP A 251 0.25 -1.82 -14.30
C ASP A 251 0.24 -0.91 -15.55
N HIS A 252 -0.41 0.24 -15.45
CA HIS A 252 -0.46 1.23 -16.53
C HIS A 252 0.91 1.80 -16.95
N THR A 253 1.96 1.64 -16.14
CA THR A 253 3.33 2.04 -16.46
C THR A 253 4.18 0.90 -17.05
N GLY A 254 3.57 -0.26 -17.29
CA GLY A 254 4.27 -1.45 -17.78
C GLY A 254 5.10 -2.15 -16.70
N ARG A 255 4.87 -1.86 -15.41
CA ARG A 255 5.61 -2.44 -14.29
C ARG A 255 4.84 -3.56 -13.62
N VAL A 256 5.55 -4.57 -13.14
CA VAL A 256 5.00 -5.66 -12.32
C VAL A 256 5.64 -5.65 -10.94
N TRP A 257 4.86 -5.98 -9.91
CA TRP A 257 5.38 -6.19 -8.56
C TRP A 257 5.89 -7.63 -8.42
N LEU A 258 7.14 -7.81 -8.01
CA LEU A 258 7.77 -9.12 -7.77
C LEU A 258 8.32 -9.18 -6.34
N PRO A 259 7.78 -10.07 -5.48
CA PRO A 259 8.31 -10.26 -4.13
C PRO A 259 9.70 -10.89 -4.14
N TYR A 260 10.49 -10.64 -3.08
CA TYR A 260 11.85 -11.17 -2.96
C TYR A 260 11.91 -12.61 -2.44
N SER A 261 10.96 -13.01 -1.61
CA SER A 261 10.98 -14.31 -0.89
C SER A 261 10.00 -15.34 -1.44
N CYS A 262 9.12 -14.93 -2.34
CA CYS A 262 8.09 -15.77 -2.93
C CYS A 262 7.67 -15.23 -4.30
N ARG A 263 6.94 -16.03 -5.07
CA ARG A 263 6.28 -15.58 -6.30
C ARG A 263 4.77 -15.58 -6.15
N MET A 264 4.15 -14.53 -6.65
CA MET A 264 2.69 -14.46 -6.66
C MET A 264 2.14 -15.46 -7.69
N ARG A 265 1.05 -16.14 -7.34
CA ARG A 265 0.36 -17.02 -8.29
C ARG A 265 -0.47 -16.14 -9.25
N PRO A 266 -0.26 -16.22 -10.57
CA PRO A 266 -1.13 -15.55 -11.51
C PRO A 266 -2.51 -16.21 -11.50
N TYR A 267 -3.55 -15.42 -11.26
CA TYR A 267 -4.95 -15.86 -11.36
C TYR A 267 -5.64 -15.14 -12.51
N THR A 268 -6.36 -15.89 -13.33
CA THR A 268 -7.34 -15.28 -14.23
C THR A 268 -8.52 -14.75 -13.42
N TYR A 269 -9.23 -13.74 -13.95
CA TYR A 269 -10.41 -13.22 -13.27
C TYR A 269 -11.51 -14.28 -13.11
N GLN A 270 -11.63 -15.24 -14.04
CA GLN A 270 -12.55 -16.37 -13.91
C GLN A 270 -12.16 -17.29 -12.75
N ALA A 271 -10.86 -17.61 -12.61
CA ALA A 271 -10.36 -18.43 -11.51
C ALA A 271 -10.56 -17.73 -10.16
N TYR A 272 -10.26 -16.42 -10.10
CA TYR A 272 -10.55 -15.58 -8.94
C TYR A 272 -12.03 -15.60 -8.57
N THR A 273 -12.93 -15.40 -9.54
CA THR A 273 -14.38 -15.41 -9.31
C THR A 273 -14.86 -16.77 -8.83
N LYS A 274 -14.34 -17.88 -9.38
CA LYS A 274 -14.65 -19.23 -8.89
C LYS A 274 -14.27 -19.40 -7.42
N CYS A 275 -13.10 -18.91 -7.02
CA CYS A 275 -12.67 -18.92 -5.62
C CYS A 275 -13.61 -18.10 -4.73
N LEU A 276 -13.98 -16.88 -5.16
CA LEU A 276 -14.95 -16.06 -4.43
C LEU A 276 -16.27 -16.78 -4.21
N VAL A 277 -16.84 -17.39 -5.25
CA VAL A 277 -18.10 -18.14 -5.16
C VAL A 277 -18.02 -19.27 -4.14
N GLN A 278 -16.90 -19.99 -4.11
CA GLN A 278 -16.72 -21.14 -3.24
C GLN A 278 -16.51 -20.75 -1.78
N LYS A 279 -15.73 -19.70 -1.52
CA LYS A 279 -15.32 -19.31 -0.16
C LYS A 279 -16.22 -18.24 0.45
N TYR A 280 -16.72 -17.32 -0.36
CA TYR A 280 -17.37 -16.10 0.10
C TYR A 280 -18.73 -15.86 -0.58
N PRO A 281 -19.79 -16.61 -0.23
CA PRO A 281 -21.10 -16.47 -0.85
C PRO A 281 -21.73 -15.08 -0.69
N LEU A 282 -21.40 -14.36 0.39
CA LEU A 282 -21.82 -12.99 0.64
C LEU A 282 -20.64 -12.16 1.16
N ILE A 283 -20.40 -11.02 0.52
CA ILE A 283 -19.32 -10.08 0.82
C ILE A 283 -19.92 -8.70 1.08
N HIS A 284 -19.55 -8.07 2.19
CA HIS A 284 -19.81 -6.65 2.41
C HIS A 284 -18.54 -5.85 2.08
N TRP A 285 -18.62 -4.94 1.12
CA TRP A 285 -17.48 -4.15 0.68
C TRP A 285 -17.75 -2.67 0.88
N TYR A 286 -17.20 -2.13 1.96
CA TYR A 286 -17.23 -0.71 2.27
C TYR A 286 -16.07 -0.01 1.60
N GLY A 287 -16.32 1.06 0.86
CA GLY A 287 -15.23 1.85 0.34
C GLY A 287 -15.62 3.03 -0.50
N ASP A 288 -14.60 3.73 -0.96
CA ASP A 288 -14.72 4.97 -1.69
C ASP A 288 -14.71 4.75 -3.21
N SER A 289 -14.38 5.81 -3.96
CA SER A 289 -14.19 5.76 -5.42
C SER A 289 -13.19 4.69 -5.88
N ASN A 290 -12.21 4.32 -5.08
CA ASN A 290 -11.22 3.32 -5.44
C ASN A 290 -11.79 1.89 -5.32
N THR A 291 -12.74 1.64 -4.42
CA THR A 291 -13.46 0.36 -4.35
C THR A 291 -14.29 0.15 -5.61
N ARG A 292 -14.94 1.19 -6.09
CA ARG A 292 -15.65 1.14 -7.36
C ARG A 292 -14.75 0.75 -8.54
N ARG A 293 -13.52 1.28 -8.64
CA ARG A 293 -12.56 0.89 -9.70
C ARG A 293 -12.16 -0.57 -9.60
N ALA A 294 -11.86 -1.04 -8.39
CA ALA A 294 -11.57 -2.45 -8.15
C ALA A 294 -12.74 -3.33 -8.60
N LEU A 295 -13.97 -2.95 -8.27
CA LEU A 295 -15.18 -3.64 -8.69
C LEU A 295 -15.39 -3.59 -10.21
N MET A 296 -15.19 -2.44 -10.87
CA MET A 296 -15.28 -2.36 -12.34
C MET A 296 -14.30 -3.34 -13.00
N LYS A 297 -13.06 -3.41 -12.50
CA LYS A 297 -12.05 -4.34 -13.01
C LYS A 297 -12.45 -5.80 -12.77
N VAL A 298 -12.78 -6.16 -11.54
CA VAL A 298 -13.14 -7.54 -11.15
C VAL A 298 -14.41 -8.03 -11.86
N THR A 299 -15.46 -7.22 -11.87
CA THR A 299 -16.76 -7.60 -12.45
C THR A 299 -16.73 -7.66 -13.97
N SER A 300 -15.81 -6.95 -14.63
CA SER A 300 -15.62 -7.05 -16.09
C SER A 300 -14.64 -8.16 -16.49
N HIS A 301 -14.23 -9.02 -15.55
CA HIS A 301 -13.14 -9.99 -15.77
C HIS A 301 -11.87 -9.36 -16.32
N GLY A 302 -11.56 -8.16 -15.83
CA GLY A 302 -10.37 -7.43 -16.20
C GLY A 302 -10.50 -6.62 -17.49
N THR A 303 -11.61 -6.64 -18.23
CA THR A 303 -11.67 -5.92 -19.51
C THR A 303 -11.79 -4.41 -19.35
N TRP A 304 -12.32 -3.90 -18.23
CA TRP A 304 -12.32 -2.47 -17.95
C TRP A 304 -10.89 -1.95 -17.83
N CYS A 305 -10.54 -0.86 -18.54
CA CYS A 305 -9.20 -0.30 -18.54
C CYS A 305 -8.13 -1.32 -18.96
N SER A 306 -8.33 -1.98 -20.10
CA SER A 306 -7.35 -2.94 -20.66
C SER A 306 -7.00 -2.69 -22.11
N ASP A 307 -7.83 -1.94 -22.87
CA ASP A 307 -7.42 -1.49 -24.19
C ASP A 307 -6.26 -0.48 -24.03
N PRO A 308 -5.11 -0.67 -24.69
CA PRO A 308 -4.01 0.28 -24.66
C PRO A 308 -4.42 1.73 -24.96
N LYS A 309 -5.46 1.94 -25.79
CA LYS A 309 -6.00 3.28 -26.11
C LYS A 309 -6.81 3.88 -24.95
N GLU A 310 -7.34 3.06 -24.07
CA GLU A 310 -8.11 3.50 -22.90
C GLU A 310 -7.24 3.72 -21.66
N LEU A 311 -6.05 3.10 -21.58
CA LEU A 311 -5.17 3.20 -20.42
C LEU A 311 -4.84 4.65 -20.04
N ASP A 312 -4.60 5.49 -21.05
CA ASP A 312 -4.30 6.92 -20.85
C ASP A 312 -5.55 7.79 -20.79
N SER A 313 -6.74 7.22 -20.96
CA SER A 313 -7.98 7.98 -20.90
C SER A 313 -8.19 8.56 -19.51
N VAL A 314 -8.77 9.76 -19.46
CA VAL A 314 -9.08 10.44 -18.20
C VAL A 314 -10.04 9.60 -17.35
N ALA A 315 -11.00 8.91 -17.99
CA ALA A 315 -11.93 8.02 -17.30
C ALA A 315 -11.20 6.86 -16.63
N CYS A 316 -10.22 6.25 -17.31
CA CYS A 316 -9.45 5.16 -16.75
C CYS A 316 -8.52 5.57 -15.62
N THR A 317 -7.83 6.70 -15.81
CA THR A 317 -6.81 7.19 -14.88
C THR A 317 -7.38 7.88 -13.65
N CYS A 318 -8.49 8.64 -13.77
CA CYS A 318 -8.93 9.49 -12.66
C CYS A 318 -10.40 9.94 -12.60
N LYS A 319 -11.15 10.05 -13.70
CA LYS A 319 -12.51 10.62 -13.73
C LYS A 319 -13.58 9.61 -14.14
N ASP A 320 -13.68 8.51 -13.40
CA ASP A 320 -14.69 7.48 -13.60
C ASP A 320 -16.00 7.77 -12.83
N GLU A 321 -16.11 8.84 -12.01
CA GLU A 321 -17.26 9.18 -11.13
C GLU A 321 -18.61 9.17 -11.84
N SER A 322 -18.65 9.70 -13.06
CA SER A 322 -19.85 9.80 -13.89
C SER A 322 -19.96 8.68 -14.92
N HIS A 323 -18.99 7.77 -14.99
CA HIS A 323 -19.00 6.71 -15.98
C HIS A 323 -20.07 5.67 -15.63
N SER A 324 -21.06 5.56 -16.50
CA SER A 324 -22.06 4.50 -16.42
C SER A 324 -21.37 3.15 -16.62
N PHE A 325 -21.73 2.16 -15.81
CA PHE A 325 -21.14 0.84 -15.90
C PHE A 325 -22.24 -0.22 -15.83
N LYS A 326 -22.28 -1.12 -16.81
CA LYS A 326 -23.41 -2.02 -17.02
C LYS A 326 -23.56 -3.09 -15.93
N ASN A 327 -22.47 -3.43 -15.25
CA ASN A 327 -22.46 -4.55 -14.30
C ASN A 327 -23.02 -4.17 -12.92
N PHE A 328 -23.06 -2.88 -12.58
CA PHE A 328 -23.67 -2.38 -11.32
C PHE A 328 -23.86 -0.87 -11.36
N ASN A 329 -24.79 -0.35 -10.54
CA ASN A 329 -25.01 1.09 -10.41
C ASN A 329 -23.88 1.76 -9.62
N THR A 330 -22.98 2.46 -10.32
CA THR A 330 -21.81 3.14 -9.77
C THR A 330 -22.14 4.40 -8.95
N ALA A 331 -23.36 4.92 -9.08
CA ALA A 331 -23.82 6.10 -8.36
C ALA A 331 -24.56 5.76 -7.05
N ALA A 332 -25.03 4.53 -6.89
CA ALA A 332 -25.79 4.13 -5.72
C ALA A 332 -24.92 4.13 -4.44
N ARG A 333 -25.51 4.53 -3.31
CA ARG A 333 -24.86 4.45 -1.99
C ARG A 333 -24.70 3.01 -1.52
N ILE A 334 -25.69 2.18 -1.82
CA ILE A 334 -25.63 0.73 -1.66
C ILE A 334 -25.93 0.12 -3.02
N ALA A 335 -25.02 -0.72 -3.51
CA ALA A 335 -25.20 -1.48 -4.74
C ALA A 335 -25.02 -2.97 -4.45
N SER A 336 -25.72 -3.82 -5.18
CA SER A 336 -25.49 -5.27 -5.13
C SER A 336 -24.95 -5.75 -6.47
N VAL A 337 -23.97 -6.65 -6.41
CA VAL A 337 -23.34 -7.26 -7.57
C VAL A 337 -23.34 -8.76 -7.40
N ILE A 338 -23.86 -9.47 -8.40
CA ILE A 338 -23.79 -10.93 -8.46
C ILE A 338 -22.57 -11.31 -9.29
N MET A 339 -21.61 -11.97 -8.65
CA MET A 339 -20.40 -12.50 -9.27
C MET A 339 -20.62 -13.91 -9.78
N ASP A 340 -20.36 -14.09 -11.07
CA ASP A 340 -20.48 -15.34 -11.83
C ASP A 340 -19.14 -15.67 -12.50
N PRO A 341 -18.58 -16.88 -12.31
CA PRO A 341 -17.30 -17.25 -12.94
C PRO A 341 -17.31 -17.20 -14.46
N ALA A 342 -18.47 -17.39 -15.10
CA ALA A 342 -18.59 -17.40 -16.56
C ALA A 342 -18.77 -16.00 -17.15
N THR A 343 -19.54 -15.13 -16.50
CA THR A 343 -19.94 -13.83 -17.08
C THR A 343 -19.40 -12.61 -16.36
N GLY A 344 -18.76 -12.78 -15.19
CA GLY A 344 -18.33 -11.67 -14.35
C GLY A 344 -19.43 -11.17 -13.44
N GLY A 345 -19.50 -9.86 -13.24
CA GLY A 345 -20.49 -9.23 -12.37
C GLY A 345 -21.75 -8.82 -13.14
N SER A 346 -22.90 -8.94 -12.50
CA SER A 346 -24.18 -8.42 -13.00
C SER A 346 -25.02 -7.80 -11.89
N THR A 347 -25.84 -6.81 -12.24
CA THR A 347 -26.88 -6.26 -11.34
C THR A 347 -27.95 -7.33 -11.10
N PRO A 348 -28.38 -7.59 -9.84
CA PRO A 348 -29.46 -8.53 -9.56
C PRO A 348 -30.80 -8.05 -10.14
N GLN A 349 -31.75 -8.98 -10.33
CA GLN A 349 -33.10 -8.65 -10.82
C GLN A 349 -33.86 -7.76 -9.83
N ASP A 350 -33.77 -8.07 -8.53
CA ASP A 350 -34.22 -7.17 -7.47
C ASP A 350 -33.01 -6.39 -6.91
N PRO A 351 -32.88 -5.09 -7.21
CA PRO A 351 -31.78 -4.27 -6.70
C PRO A 351 -31.84 -4.06 -5.18
N ASN A 352 -32.94 -4.38 -4.51
CA ASN A 352 -33.12 -4.22 -3.07
C ASN A 352 -32.92 -5.52 -2.26
N ASP A 353 -32.75 -6.65 -2.93
CA ASP A 353 -32.38 -7.90 -2.29
C ASP A 353 -30.86 -7.94 -2.09
N TYR A 354 -30.44 -7.69 -0.85
CA TYR A 354 -29.02 -7.70 -0.46
C TYR A 354 -28.61 -8.97 0.26
N ALA A 355 -29.54 -9.61 0.98
CA ALA A 355 -29.26 -10.72 1.87
C ALA A 355 -29.25 -12.09 1.19
N THR A 356 -30.02 -12.28 0.12
CA THR A 356 -30.26 -13.64 -0.40
C THR A 356 -29.02 -14.17 -1.13
N PRO A 357 -28.37 -15.24 -0.63
CA PRO A 357 -27.28 -15.89 -1.36
C PRO A 357 -27.82 -16.49 -2.66
N VAL A 358 -27.04 -16.40 -3.72
CA VAL A 358 -27.41 -16.97 -5.02
C VAL A 358 -26.60 -18.25 -5.21
N ALA A 359 -27.29 -19.36 -5.49
CA ALA A 359 -26.63 -20.66 -5.64
C ALA A 359 -25.52 -20.61 -6.70
N ASN A 360 -24.33 -21.13 -6.35
CA ASN A 360 -23.14 -21.14 -7.20
C ASN A 360 -22.68 -19.74 -7.68
N LYS A 361 -23.00 -18.69 -6.91
CA LYS A 361 -22.55 -17.31 -7.16
C LYS A 361 -22.12 -16.67 -5.84
N SER A 362 -21.39 -15.57 -5.94
CA SER A 362 -21.02 -14.73 -4.81
C SER A 362 -21.76 -13.41 -4.95
N ARG A 363 -22.36 -12.93 -3.87
CA ARG A 363 -22.96 -11.59 -3.85
C ARG A 363 -22.01 -10.62 -3.15
N ILE A 364 -21.75 -9.49 -3.80
CA ILE A 364 -21.04 -8.36 -3.19
C ILE A 364 -22.07 -7.27 -2.94
N VAL A 365 -22.24 -6.88 -1.68
CA VAL A 365 -22.97 -5.67 -1.30
C VAL A 365 -21.94 -4.56 -1.08
N VAL A 366 -22.01 -3.55 -1.93
CA VAL A 366 -21.05 -2.46 -1.98
C VAL A 366 -21.63 -1.24 -1.29
N PHE A 367 -20.91 -0.71 -0.31
CA PHE A 367 -21.25 0.53 0.38
C PHE A 367 -20.31 1.62 -0.09
N LYS A 368 -20.85 2.57 -0.86
CA LYS A 368 -20.12 3.77 -1.26
C LYS A 368 -20.13 4.77 -0.10
N TRP A 369 -19.05 4.79 0.65
CA TRP A 369 -18.86 5.74 1.73
C TRP A 369 -17.66 6.65 1.49
N ASP A 370 -17.71 7.84 2.05
CA ASP A 370 -16.74 8.91 1.82
C ASP A 370 -15.70 8.91 2.96
N GLY A 371 -15.14 7.73 3.24
CA GLY A 371 -14.27 7.45 4.41
C GLY A 371 -15.04 7.40 5.73
N LEU A 372 -14.30 7.43 6.84
CA LEU A 372 -14.81 7.62 8.21
C LEU A 372 -14.99 9.11 8.52
N THR A 373 -15.52 9.87 7.56
CA THR A 373 -15.67 11.32 7.67
C THR A 373 -17.11 11.74 7.98
N ALA A 374 -17.27 12.94 8.53
CA ALA A 374 -18.58 13.57 8.72
C ALA A 374 -19.28 13.96 7.40
N ARG A 375 -18.65 13.75 6.23
CA ARG A 375 -19.23 14.07 4.91
C ARG A 375 -20.20 13.02 4.40
N ASN A 376 -20.23 11.85 5.03
CA ASN A 376 -21.16 10.78 4.68
C ASN A 376 -22.61 11.26 4.83
N SER A 377 -23.43 10.97 3.82
CA SER A 377 -24.87 11.20 3.84
C SER A 377 -25.57 9.99 3.22
N PRO A 378 -26.24 9.14 4.03
CA PRO A 378 -26.34 9.17 5.50
C PRO A 378 -24.99 8.92 6.21
N SER A 379 -24.93 9.11 7.54
CA SER A 379 -23.71 8.88 8.32
C SER A 379 -23.22 7.43 8.17
N TRP A 380 -21.90 7.22 8.13
CA TRP A 380 -21.33 5.87 7.96
C TRP A 380 -21.72 4.92 9.10
N ILE A 381 -21.95 5.45 10.31
CA ILE A 381 -22.38 4.67 11.48
C ILE A 381 -23.75 4.02 11.25
N GLU A 382 -24.62 4.64 10.44
CA GLU A 382 -25.96 4.13 10.17
C GLU A 382 -25.93 2.78 9.44
N TYR A 383 -24.85 2.48 8.70
CA TYR A 383 -24.69 1.17 8.05
C TYR A 383 -24.49 0.00 9.02
N PHE A 384 -24.22 0.27 10.29
CA PHE A 384 -24.02 -0.74 11.34
C PHE A 384 -25.20 -0.85 12.32
N GLN A 385 -26.33 -0.21 12.01
CA GLN A 385 -27.54 -0.41 12.80
C GLN A 385 -28.07 -1.84 12.60
N ARG A 386 -28.57 -2.48 13.67
CA ARG A 386 -29.02 -3.90 13.61
C ARG A 386 -30.04 -4.17 12.51
N SER A 387 -31.00 -3.26 12.31
CA SER A 387 -31.99 -3.35 11.24
C SER A 387 -31.39 -3.39 9.84
N VAL A 388 -30.22 -2.79 9.65
CA VAL A 388 -29.48 -2.82 8.38
C VAL A 388 -28.87 -4.20 8.19
N MET A 389 -28.28 -4.81 9.21
CA MET A 389 -27.74 -6.18 9.12
C MET A 389 -28.83 -7.23 8.85
N ASP A 390 -30.01 -7.09 9.45
CA ASP A 390 -31.16 -7.96 9.17
C ASP A 390 -31.56 -7.93 7.69
N LYS A 391 -31.42 -6.76 7.04
CA LYS A 391 -31.71 -6.56 5.62
C LYS A 391 -30.58 -7.03 4.69
N LEU A 392 -29.34 -6.96 5.15
CA LEU A 392 -28.16 -7.22 4.33
C LEU A 392 -27.66 -8.66 4.42
N GLY A 393 -28.07 -9.40 5.45
CA GLY A 393 -27.58 -10.75 5.71
C GLY A 393 -26.24 -10.76 6.45
N ASN A 394 -25.77 -11.97 6.76
CA ASN A 394 -24.49 -12.21 7.42
C ASN A 394 -23.43 -12.55 6.36
N PRO A 395 -22.47 -11.66 6.07
CA PRO A 395 -21.43 -11.96 5.11
C PRO A 395 -20.43 -12.95 5.69
N SER A 396 -19.71 -13.62 4.79
CA SER A 396 -18.54 -14.43 5.09
C SER A 396 -17.23 -13.63 5.03
N LEU A 397 -17.26 -12.47 4.36
CA LEU A 397 -16.12 -11.57 4.21
C LEU A 397 -16.59 -10.12 4.27
N THR A 398 -15.87 -9.31 5.02
CA THR A 398 -16.03 -7.85 5.03
C THR A 398 -14.73 -7.18 4.60
N ILE A 399 -14.84 -6.23 3.68
CA ILE A 399 -13.72 -5.44 3.16
C ILE A 399 -13.96 -3.98 3.51
N PHE A 400 -12.97 -3.34 4.15
CA PHE A 400 -12.97 -1.91 4.42
C PHE A 400 -11.89 -1.22 3.60
N GLY A 401 -12.29 -0.38 2.64
CA GLY A 401 -11.44 0.64 2.04
C GLY A 401 -11.73 1.99 2.67
N ALA A 402 -10.77 2.53 3.41
CA ALA A 402 -10.85 3.87 3.99
C ALA A 402 -9.56 4.65 3.69
N THR A 403 -9.27 5.68 4.48
CA THR A 403 -8.08 6.53 4.48
C THR A 403 -7.95 7.53 3.32
N ASN A 404 -8.33 7.19 2.09
CA ASN A 404 -8.26 8.14 0.97
C ASN A 404 -9.09 9.42 1.15
N TRP A 405 -10.33 9.28 1.65
CA TRP A 405 -11.18 10.44 1.97
C TRP A 405 -10.86 11.02 3.34
N ASP A 406 -10.43 10.19 4.29
CA ASP A 406 -10.07 10.62 5.63
C ASP A 406 -8.85 11.54 5.60
N THR A 407 -7.79 11.12 4.93
CA THR A 407 -6.60 11.94 4.69
C THR A 407 -6.93 13.22 3.95
N ALA A 408 -8.00 13.25 3.16
CA ALA A 408 -8.41 14.42 2.39
C ALA A 408 -9.27 15.41 3.16
N PHE A 409 -10.09 14.93 4.10
CA PHE A 409 -11.22 15.69 4.63
C PHE A 409 -11.36 15.63 6.15
N SER A 410 -10.47 14.94 6.87
CA SER A 410 -10.38 14.96 8.33
C SER A 410 -8.94 15.16 8.80
N ASP A 411 -8.77 15.57 10.05
CA ASP A 411 -7.50 15.46 10.76
C ASP A 411 -7.28 14.03 11.29
N TYR A 412 -6.04 13.74 11.72
CA TYR A 412 -5.63 12.41 12.18
C TYR A 412 -6.31 12.04 13.51
N THR A 413 -6.47 12.98 14.43
CA THR A 413 -7.07 12.72 15.75
C THR A 413 -8.53 12.33 15.61
N TYR A 414 -9.27 13.06 14.77
CA TYR A 414 -10.64 12.70 14.42
C TYR A 414 -10.69 11.31 13.78
N PHE A 415 -9.86 11.05 12.77
CA PHE A 415 -9.82 9.75 12.09
C PHE A 415 -9.57 8.59 13.07
N ALA A 416 -8.57 8.70 13.95
CA ALA A 416 -8.26 7.67 14.94
C ALA A 416 -9.48 7.37 15.83
N SER A 417 -10.17 8.41 16.32
CA SER A 417 -11.39 8.23 17.12
C SER A 417 -12.55 7.58 16.34
N GLN A 418 -12.60 7.77 15.02
CA GLN A 418 -13.62 7.14 14.17
C GLN A 418 -13.25 5.70 13.82
N ALA A 419 -11.96 5.38 13.67
CA ALA A 419 -11.47 4.03 13.47
C ALA A 419 -11.78 3.13 14.70
N GLU A 420 -11.57 3.65 15.91
CA GLU A 420 -12.00 2.98 17.15
C GLU A 420 -13.52 2.73 17.17
N GLN A 421 -14.31 3.75 16.81
CA GLN A 421 -15.77 3.59 16.70
C GLN A 421 -16.17 2.58 15.63
N LEU A 422 -15.45 2.51 14.50
CA LEU A 422 -15.70 1.52 13.46
C LEU A 422 -15.53 0.11 14.01
N ALA A 423 -14.43 -0.15 14.74
CA ALA A 423 -14.17 -1.44 15.36
C ALA A 423 -15.30 -1.84 16.33
N ASP A 424 -15.74 -0.92 17.20
CA ASP A 424 -16.85 -1.14 18.13
C ASP A 424 -18.17 -1.43 17.42
N LYS A 425 -18.49 -0.65 16.39
CA LYS A 425 -19.73 -0.82 15.61
C LYS A 425 -19.70 -2.12 14.82
N PHE A 426 -18.57 -2.47 14.23
CA PHE A 426 -18.38 -3.74 13.53
C PHE A 426 -18.58 -4.92 14.48
N ALA A 427 -17.91 -4.94 15.63
CA ALA A 427 -18.05 -6.01 16.63
C ALA A 427 -19.49 -6.15 17.16
N THR A 428 -20.25 -5.05 17.22
CA THR A 428 -21.64 -5.05 17.69
C THR A 428 -22.64 -5.48 16.61
N ALA A 429 -22.39 -5.10 15.35
CA ALA A 429 -23.30 -5.33 14.23
C ALA A 429 -23.23 -6.78 13.70
N TYR A 430 -22.04 -7.36 13.65
CA TYR A 430 -21.81 -8.70 13.12
C TYR A 430 -21.87 -9.74 14.23
N THR A 431 -22.94 -10.53 14.25
CA THR A 431 -23.13 -11.61 15.25
C THR A 431 -22.12 -12.75 15.09
N THR A 432 -21.72 -13.02 13.85
CA THR A 432 -20.60 -13.89 13.51
C THR A 432 -19.56 -13.01 12.81
N ILE A 433 -18.34 -12.98 13.35
CA ILE A 433 -17.26 -12.16 12.79
C ILE A 433 -16.84 -12.78 11.45
N PRO A 434 -17.01 -12.08 10.32
CA PRO A 434 -16.56 -12.55 9.01
C PRO A 434 -15.03 -12.47 8.90
N ASP A 435 -14.47 -13.07 7.84
CA ASP A 435 -13.12 -12.71 7.42
C ASP A 435 -13.06 -11.20 7.18
N LEU A 436 -11.93 -10.57 7.51
CA LEU A 436 -11.76 -9.12 7.44
C LEU A 436 -10.57 -8.79 6.53
N ILE A 437 -10.80 -7.89 5.58
CA ILE A 437 -9.74 -7.28 4.77
C ILE A 437 -9.79 -5.78 4.98
N ILE A 438 -8.66 -5.22 5.44
CA ILE A 438 -8.42 -3.78 5.42
C ILE A 438 -7.66 -3.45 4.15
N ARG A 439 -8.23 -2.57 3.33
CA ARG A 439 -7.60 -2.03 2.15
C ARG A 439 -7.06 -0.64 2.49
N THR A 440 -5.74 -0.50 2.40
CA THR A 440 -5.04 0.76 2.58
C THR A 440 -5.37 1.79 1.50
N GLY A 441 -5.11 3.04 1.84
CA GLY A 441 -5.32 4.18 0.97
C GLY A 441 -4.35 4.16 -0.19
N GLN A 442 -4.84 4.61 -1.34
CA GLN A 442 -3.97 4.92 -2.45
C GLN A 442 -3.30 6.28 -2.22
N TYR A 443 -1.99 6.38 -2.43
CA TYR A 443 -1.23 7.63 -2.31
C TYR A 443 -1.59 8.70 -3.35
N TYR A 444 -2.62 8.45 -4.15
CA TYR A 444 -3.13 9.33 -5.19
C TYR A 444 -4.65 9.34 -5.13
N CYS A 445 -5.27 10.53 -5.11
CA CYS A 445 -6.71 10.61 -5.32
C CYS A 445 -7.10 11.57 -6.46
N CYS A 446 -7.95 11.00 -7.29
CA CYS A 446 -8.77 11.49 -8.39
C CYS A 446 -9.03 13.00 -8.38
N LYS A 447 -8.23 13.74 -9.18
CA LYS A 447 -8.41 15.11 -9.74
C LYS A 447 -7.07 15.85 -9.94
N SER A 448 -5.99 15.28 -9.41
CA SER A 448 -4.68 15.93 -9.26
C SER A 448 -3.96 16.41 -10.52
N ASN A 449 -4.19 15.80 -11.68
CA ASN A 449 -3.33 16.01 -12.85
C ASN A 449 -3.88 16.94 -13.92
N MET A 450 -5.16 17.30 -13.88
CA MET A 450 -5.84 17.84 -15.08
C MET A 450 -6.59 19.16 -14.86
N ASP A 451 -6.75 19.61 -13.62
CA ASP A 451 -7.36 20.92 -13.34
C ASP A 451 -6.28 21.83 -12.76
N SER A 452 -5.90 22.88 -13.51
CA SER A 452 -4.79 23.79 -13.15
C SER A 452 -4.99 24.46 -11.79
N PHE A 453 -6.24 24.57 -11.34
CA PHE A 453 -6.62 25.14 -10.04
C PHE A 453 -6.42 24.20 -8.85
N TRP A 454 -6.38 22.88 -9.06
CA TRP A 454 -6.41 21.90 -7.98
C TRP A 454 -5.41 20.76 -8.24
N ARG A 455 -4.11 21.09 -8.26
CA ARG A 455 -2.98 20.13 -8.23
C ARG A 455 -2.94 19.35 -6.91
N ARG A 456 -4.01 18.61 -6.60
CA ARG A 456 -4.22 17.90 -5.34
C ARG A 456 -3.36 16.66 -5.30
N ARG A 457 -2.28 16.60 -4.54
CA ARG A 457 -1.69 15.31 -4.19
C ARG A 457 -1.64 15.20 -2.68
N TYR A 458 -2.15 14.08 -2.17
CA TYR A 458 -2.03 13.77 -0.76
C TYR A 458 -0.60 13.32 -0.50
N SER A 459 -0.08 13.67 0.66
CA SER A 459 1.21 13.17 1.11
C SER A 459 1.15 11.65 1.28
N ARG A 460 2.15 10.93 0.75
CA ARG A 460 2.32 9.49 1.02
C ARG A 460 2.45 9.23 2.52
N LEU A 461 3.22 10.07 3.20
CA LEU A 461 3.42 10.01 4.64
C LEU A 461 2.11 10.17 5.41
N ARG A 462 1.25 11.13 5.05
CA ARG A 462 -0.07 11.28 5.67
C ARG A 462 -0.89 9.99 5.54
N ASN A 463 -0.97 9.43 4.34
CA ASN A 463 -1.70 8.18 4.11
C ASN A 463 -1.10 7.04 4.92
N HIS A 464 0.23 6.91 4.98
CA HIS A 464 0.90 5.88 5.77
C HIS A 464 0.48 5.92 7.25
N TYR A 465 0.41 7.10 7.88
CA TYR A 465 -0.05 7.20 9.27
C TYR A 465 -1.51 6.81 9.45
N PHE A 466 -2.39 7.21 8.53
CA PHE A 466 -3.81 6.82 8.58
C PHE A 466 -3.98 5.31 8.33
N ASP A 467 -3.22 4.74 7.40
CA ASP A 467 -3.24 3.30 7.12
C ASP A 467 -2.74 2.50 8.33
N ARG A 468 -1.65 2.94 8.96
CA ARG A 468 -1.09 2.30 10.17
C ARG A 468 -2.07 2.30 11.34
N ASP A 469 -2.88 3.34 11.47
CA ASP A 469 -3.86 3.46 12.56
C ASP A 469 -5.12 2.62 12.30
N LEU A 470 -5.47 2.39 11.03
CA LEU A 470 -6.61 1.57 10.62
C LEU A 470 -6.34 0.06 10.74
N ILE A 471 -5.10 -0.36 10.51
CA ILE A 471 -4.63 -1.76 10.60
C ILE A 471 -4.39 -2.12 12.06
#